data_AF-A0A924DFU3-F1
#
_entry.id   AF-A0A924DFU3-F1
#
_cell.length_a   1.000
_cell.length_b   1.000
_cell.length_c   1.000
_cell.angle_alpha   90.00
_cell.angle_beta   90.00
_cell.angle_gamma   90.00
#
_symmetry.space_group_name_H-M   'P 1'
#
loop_
_entity.id
_entity.type
_entity.pdbx_description
1 polymer ?
#
loop_
_entity_poly.entity_id
_entity_poly.type
_entity_poly.pdbx_seq_one_letter_code
_entity_poly.pdbx_strand_id
1 'polypeptide(L)'
;MLENSVKEAIDLRQSYTQVVKKLAYEQRFKNSKKGAKIARKAAKKIKIIAGRLVRDIARKLPLERLGVYLPTLKLYQRVLSQKRGDTDKIYSLHEPDVKCYAKGKEHKKLV
;
A
#
# COMPACT_ATOMS: atom_id res chain seq x y z
N MET A 1 5.34 7.90 -2.10
CA MET A 1 4.20 8.82 -1.88
C MET A 1 4.64 10.14 -1.26
N LEU A 2 5.22 10.14 -0.06
CA LEU A 2 5.68 11.38 0.59
C LEU A 2 6.79 12.09 -0.20
N GLU A 3 7.70 11.33 -0.82
CA GLU A 3 8.77 11.88 -1.69
C GLU A 3 8.23 12.68 -2.87
N ASN A 4 7.12 12.25 -3.50
CA ASN A 4 6.52 12.99 -4.60
C ASN A 4 5.89 14.30 -4.11
N SER A 5 5.34 14.31 -2.89
CA SER A 5 4.79 15.52 -2.27
C SER A 5 5.88 16.57 -2.01
N VAL A 6 7.03 16.13 -1.51
CA VAL A 6 8.16 17.02 -1.22
C VAL A 6 8.75 17.59 -2.51
N LYS A 7 8.89 16.76 -3.57
CA LYS A 7 9.39 17.19 -4.88
C LYS A 7 8.52 18.25 -5.55
N GLU A 8 7.20 18.11 -5.43
CA GLU A 8 6.23 19.05 -6.02
C GLU A 8 5.84 20.19 -5.06
N ALA A 9 6.53 20.33 -3.91
CA ALA A 9 6.20 21.31 -2.87
C ALA A 9 4.71 21.33 -2.46
N ILE A 10 4.07 20.16 -2.47
CA ILE A 10 2.66 20.03 -2.12
C ILE A 10 2.54 20.07 -0.60
N ASP A 11 1.83 21.09 -0.10
CA ASP A 11 1.40 21.15 1.28
C ASP A 11 0.34 20.06 1.52
N LEU A 12 0.66 19.03 2.31
CA LEU A 12 -0.29 17.97 2.65
C LEU A 12 -1.18 18.41 3.79
N ARG A 13 -2.47 18.05 3.75
CA ARG A 13 -3.41 18.40 4.83
C ARG A 13 -2.96 17.90 6.20
N GLN A 14 -2.25 16.77 6.23
CA GLN A 14 -1.72 16.19 7.45
C GLN A 14 -0.49 15.32 7.14
N SER A 15 0.58 15.52 7.92
CA SER A 15 1.68 14.56 7.94
C SER A 15 1.29 13.32 8.74
N TYR A 16 1.45 12.15 8.14
CA TYR A 16 1.21 10.86 8.78
C TYR A 16 2.51 10.10 9.11
N THR A 17 3.68 10.73 9.00
CA THR A 17 4.99 10.06 9.16
C THR A 17 5.11 9.31 10.49
N GLN A 18 4.87 9.99 11.61
CA GLN A 18 4.94 9.39 12.95
C GLN A 18 3.84 8.36 13.19
N VAL A 19 2.63 8.63 12.69
CA VAL A 19 1.48 7.73 12.83
C VAL A 19 1.74 6.42 12.10
N VAL A 20 2.19 6.50 10.84
CA VAL A 20 2.52 5.32 10.03
C VAL A 20 3.67 4.55 10.66
N LYS A 21 4.71 5.23 11.16
CA LYS A 21 5.82 4.60 11.89
C LYS A 21 5.31 3.78 13.07
N LYS A 22 4.47 4.35 13.94
CA LYS A 22 3.87 3.64 15.07
C LYS A 22 3.03 2.43 14.62
N LEU A 23 2.17 2.61 13.61
CA LEU A 23 1.35 1.52 13.07
C LEU A 23 2.19 0.40 12.44
N ALA A 24 3.35 0.72 11.86
CA ALA A 24 4.28 -0.26 11.32
C ALA A 24 4.93 -1.10 12.44
N TYR A 25 5.27 -0.51 13.58
CA TYR A 25 5.73 -1.28 14.75
C TYR A 25 4.67 -2.26 15.25
N GLU A 26 3.39 -1.85 15.29
CA GLU A 26 2.28 -2.72 15.69
C GLU A 26 2.11 -3.94 14.76
N GLN A 27 2.57 -3.88 13.50
CA GLN A 27 2.56 -5.03 12.58
C GLN A 27 3.55 -6.13 12.94
N ARG A 28 4.63 -5.82 13.67
CA ARG A 28 5.70 -6.80 13.98
C ARG A 28 5.14 -8.02 14.73
N PHE A 29 4.17 -7.80 15.60
CA PHE A 29 3.57 -8.83 16.43
C PHE A 29 2.34 -9.50 15.79
N LYS A 30 2.18 -9.42 14.46
CA LYS A 30 1.01 -10.00 13.76
C LYS A 30 0.80 -11.50 13.99
N ASN A 31 1.88 -12.24 14.22
CA ASN A 31 1.86 -13.70 14.42
C ASN A 31 1.61 -14.09 15.89
N SER A 32 1.56 -13.14 16.83
CA SER A 32 1.29 -13.44 18.23
C SER A 32 -0.22 -13.47 18.52
N LYS A 33 -0.63 -14.31 19.46
CA LYS A 33 -2.05 -14.50 19.85
C LYS A 33 -2.74 -13.18 20.22
N LYS A 34 -2.04 -12.30 20.96
CA LYS A 34 -2.56 -10.98 21.38
C LYS A 34 -2.36 -9.90 20.31
N GLY A 35 -1.30 -9.99 19.49
CA GLY A 35 -0.93 -8.98 18.51
C GLY A 35 -1.70 -9.05 17.18
N ALA A 36 -2.23 -10.21 16.80
CA ALA A 36 -2.96 -10.37 15.53
C ALA A 36 -4.15 -9.41 15.36
N LYS A 37 -4.92 -9.14 16.44
CA LYS A 37 -6.04 -8.18 16.42
C LYS A 37 -5.56 -6.74 16.26
N ILE A 38 -4.45 -6.39 16.91
CA ILE A 38 -3.84 -5.05 16.85
C ILE A 38 -3.28 -4.81 15.44
N ALA A 39 -2.49 -5.75 14.91
CA ALA A 39 -1.92 -5.68 13.57
C ALA A 39 -3.02 -5.53 12.49
N ARG A 40 -4.14 -6.26 12.58
CA ARG A 40 -5.27 -6.09 11.65
C ARG A 40 -5.88 -4.68 11.70
N LYS A 41 -6.06 -4.12 12.90
CA LYS A 41 -6.54 -2.73 13.06
C LYS A 41 -5.55 -1.73 12.49
N ALA A 42 -4.26 -1.92 12.76
CA ALA A 42 -3.20 -1.06 12.25
C ALA A 42 -3.11 -1.11 10.72
N ALA A 43 -3.26 -2.28 10.10
CA ALA A 43 -3.26 -2.44 8.65
C ALA A 43 -4.44 -1.70 8.01
N LYS A 44 -5.64 -1.79 8.62
CA LYS A 44 -6.81 -1.02 8.19
C LYS A 44 -6.56 0.49 8.27
N LYS A 45 -5.93 0.98 9.36
CA LYS A 45 -5.56 2.40 9.50
C LYS A 45 -4.54 2.84 8.45
N ILE A 46 -3.49 2.06 8.20
CA ILE A 46 -2.49 2.33 7.17
C ILE A 46 -3.17 2.44 5.79
N LYS A 47 -4.07 1.51 5.45
CA LYS A 47 -4.82 1.54 4.19
C LYS A 47 -5.67 2.82 4.04
N ILE A 48 -6.33 3.26 5.11
CA ILE A 48 -7.10 4.51 5.12
C ILE A 48 -6.19 5.72 4.91
N ILE A 49 -5.05 5.78 5.61
CA ILE A 49 -4.07 6.87 5.48
C ILE A 49 -3.54 6.93 4.04
N ALA A 50 -3.13 5.80 3.48
CA ALA A 50 -2.65 5.72 2.11
C ALA A 50 -3.70 6.24 1.10
N GLY A 51 -4.96 5.81 1.24
CA GLY A 51 -6.05 6.31 0.38
C GLY A 51 -6.39 7.79 0.59
N ARG A 52 -6.14 8.35 1.78
CA ARG A 52 -6.24 9.80 2.01
C ARG A 52 -5.11 10.54 1.30
N LEU A 53 -3.87 10.07 1.44
CA LEU A 53 -2.69 10.68 0.82
C LEU A 53 -2.80 10.68 -0.71
N VAL A 54 -3.18 9.55 -1.33
CA VAL A 54 -3.38 9.48 -2.78
C VAL A 54 -4.41 10.52 -3.26
N ARG A 55 -5.53 10.65 -2.55
CA ARG A 55 -6.58 11.61 -2.90
C ARG A 55 -6.20 13.06 -2.62
N ASP A 56 -5.36 13.32 -1.63
CA ASP A 56 -4.91 14.68 -1.31
C ASP A 56 -3.88 15.14 -2.36
N ILE A 57 -2.91 14.28 -2.68
CA ILE A 57 -1.91 14.50 -3.74
C ILE A 57 -2.62 14.72 -5.09
N ALA A 58 -3.52 13.82 -5.50
CA ALA A 58 -4.21 13.93 -6.78
C ALA A 58 -5.08 15.20 -6.91
N ARG A 59 -5.57 15.76 -5.80
CA ARG A 59 -6.35 17.01 -5.80
C ARG A 59 -5.51 18.28 -5.81
N LYS A 60 -4.29 18.20 -5.29
CA LYS A 60 -3.38 19.35 -5.17
C LYS A 60 -2.37 19.45 -6.31
N LEU A 61 -2.18 18.39 -7.10
CA LEU A 61 -1.35 18.47 -8.29
C LEU A 61 -1.97 19.39 -9.35
N PRO A 62 -1.19 20.28 -9.97
CA PRO A 62 -1.61 20.97 -11.18
C PRO A 62 -1.78 19.97 -12.34
N LEU A 63 -2.66 20.28 -13.29
CA LEU A 63 -3.02 19.42 -14.42
C LEU A 63 -1.80 18.91 -15.22
N GLU A 64 -0.83 19.79 -15.45
CA GLU A 64 0.40 19.47 -16.19
C GLU A 64 1.22 18.36 -15.50
N ARG A 65 1.35 18.43 -14.17
CA ARG A 65 2.08 17.42 -13.38
C ARG A 65 1.24 16.18 -13.16
N LEU A 66 -0.09 16.31 -13.11
CA LEU A 66 -1.01 15.20 -12.93
C LEU A 66 -0.81 14.14 -14.02
N GLY A 67 -0.61 14.56 -15.27
CA GLY A 67 -0.32 13.65 -16.38
C GLY A 67 0.91 12.77 -16.14
N VAL A 68 1.99 13.35 -15.61
CA VAL A 68 3.25 12.64 -15.30
C VAL A 68 3.05 11.60 -14.20
N TYR A 69 2.32 11.96 -13.14
CA TYR A 69 2.10 11.07 -12.00
C TYR A 69 0.90 10.14 -12.14
N LEU A 70 0.10 10.30 -13.20
CA LEU A 70 -1.12 9.52 -13.44
C LEU A 70 -0.89 7.99 -13.40
N PRO A 71 0.15 7.42 -14.05
CA PRO A 71 0.40 5.98 -14.01
C PRO A 71 0.66 5.49 -12.58
N THR A 72 1.47 6.24 -11.83
CA THR A 72 1.82 5.94 -10.43
C THR A 72 0.62 6.05 -9.51
N LEU A 73 -0.23 7.08 -9.67
CA LEU A 73 -1.46 7.24 -8.90
C LEU A 73 -2.47 6.12 -9.20
N LYS A 74 -2.61 5.72 -10.47
CA LYS A 74 -3.44 4.58 -10.88
C LYS A 74 -2.93 3.28 -10.25
N LEU A 75 -1.62 3.05 -10.24
CA LEU A 75 -1.02 1.89 -9.60
C LEU A 75 -1.36 1.84 -8.10
N TYR A 76 -1.17 2.95 -7.39
CA TYR A 76 -1.52 3.05 -5.98
C TYR A 76 -3.00 2.81 -5.72
N GLN A 77 -3.87 3.37 -6.56
CA GLN A 77 -5.31 3.15 -6.43
C GLN A 77 -5.69 1.68 -6.65
N ARG A 78 -5.08 1.01 -7.63
CA ARG A 78 -5.28 -0.42 -7.90
C ARG A 78 -4.82 -1.29 -6.72
N VAL A 79 -3.66 -1.00 -6.14
CA VAL A 79 -3.18 -1.73 -4.94
C VAL A 79 -4.10 -1.50 -3.74
N LEU A 80 -4.63 -0.29 -3.57
CA LEU A 80 -5.57 0.02 -2.49
C LEU A 80 -6.94 -0.64 -2.69
N SER A 81 -7.41 -0.82 -3.92
CA SER A 81 -8.69 -1.50 -4.17
C SER A 81 -8.59 -3.03 -4.11
N GLN A 82 -7.40 -3.58 -4.30
CA GLN A 82 -7.14 -5.02 -4.34
C GLN A 82 -7.66 -5.76 -3.09
N LYS A 83 -8.34 -6.89 -3.31
CA LYS A 83 -8.88 -7.81 -2.31
C LYS A 83 -8.13 -9.15 -2.37
N ARG A 84 -8.34 -9.96 -1.32
CA ARG A 84 -7.67 -11.27 -1.19
C ARG A 84 -8.03 -12.25 -2.32
N GLY A 85 -9.25 -12.17 -2.85
CA GLY A 85 -9.75 -13.07 -3.91
C GLY A 85 -9.36 -12.68 -5.33
N ASP A 86 -8.80 -11.48 -5.54
CA ASP A 86 -8.58 -10.95 -6.88
C ASP A 86 -7.51 -11.73 -7.64
N THR A 87 -7.64 -11.82 -8.96
CA THR A 87 -6.59 -12.30 -9.88
C THR A 87 -5.68 -11.14 -10.28
N ASP A 88 -4.52 -11.44 -10.88
CA ASP A 88 -3.53 -10.43 -11.35
C ASP A 88 -3.18 -9.37 -10.29
N LYS A 89 -2.86 -9.87 -9.09
CA LYS A 89 -2.45 -9.06 -7.96
C LYS A 89 -1.10 -8.41 -8.21
N ILE A 90 -0.98 -7.15 -7.83
CA ILE A 90 0.31 -6.46 -7.77
C ILE A 90 1.01 -6.87 -6.47
N TYR A 91 2.19 -7.47 -6.63
CA TYR A 91 3.02 -7.94 -5.51
C TYR A 91 4.13 -6.95 -5.15
N SER A 92 4.63 -6.19 -6.12
CA SER A 92 5.65 -5.15 -5.95
C SER A 92 5.16 -3.81 -6.51
N LEU A 93 5.37 -2.73 -5.77
CA LEU A 93 5.05 -1.38 -6.24
C LEU A 93 6.07 -0.86 -7.26
N HIS A 94 7.30 -1.36 -7.22
CA HIS A 94 8.38 -0.95 -8.12
C HIS A 94 8.41 -1.82 -9.38
N GLU A 95 7.91 -3.04 -9.28
CA GLU A 95 7.88 -4.02 -10.38
C GLU A 95 6.47 -4.62 -10.48
N PRO A 96 5.50 -3.85 -11.02
CA PRO A 96 4.09 -4.25 -11.03
C PRO A 96 3.80 -5.48 -11.90
N ASP A 97 4.67 -5.78 -12.86
CA ASP A 97 4.55 -6.90 -13.78
C ASP A 97 5.03 -8.24 -13.18
N VAL A 98 5.68 -8.21 -12.01
CA VAL A 98 6.14 -9.42 -11.32
C VAL A 98 4.95 -10.23 -10.82
N LYS A 99 4.90 -11.50 -11.25
CA LYS A 99 3.88 -12.47 -10.86
C LYS A 99 4.44 -13.44 -9.82
N CYS A 100 3.65 -13.72 -8.79
CA CYS A 100 3.98 -14.76 -7.82
C CYS A 100 3.38 -16.10 -8.29
N TYR A 101 4.23 -17.00 -8.76
CA TYR A 101 3.86 -18.39 -9.03
C TYR A 101 4.14 -19.22 -7.78
N ALA A 102 3.13 -19.92 -7.27
CA ALA A 102 3.36 -20.90 -6.22
C ALA A 102 4.18 -22.05 -6.81
N LYS A 103 5.42 -22.21 -6.36
CA LYS A 103 6.14 -23.48 -6.57
C LYS A 103 5.33 -24.53 -5.84
N GLY A 104 4.73 -25.48 -6.56
CA GLY A 104 3.93 -26.55 -5.97
C GLY A 104 4.71 -27.18 -4.83
N LYS A 105 4.12 -27.22 -3.63
CA LYS A 105 4.72 -28.01 -2.56
C LYS A 105 4.68 -29.47 -3.02
N GLU A 106 5.86 -30.07 -3.15
CA GLU A 106 6.10 -31.48 -3.43
C GLU A 106 5.70 -32.33 -2.20
N HIS A 107 4.44 -32.20 -1.80
CA HIS A 107 3.86 -32.89 -0.64
C HIS A 107 2.55 -33.54 -1.07
N LYS A 108 2.62 -34.38 -2.10
CA LYS A 108 1.81 -35.60 -2.12
C LYS A 108 2.76 -36.74 -1.77
N LYS A 109 2.68 -37.27 -0.55
CA LYS A 109 3.08 -38.65 -0.35
C LYS A 109 2.16 -39.46 -1.26
N LEU A 110 2.75 -40.18 -2.20
CA LEU A 110 2.06 -41.28 -2.88
C LEU A 110 1.60 -42.22 -1.76
N VAL A 111 0.30 -42.27 -1.56
CA VAL A 111 -0.35 -43.32 -0.79
C VAL A 111 -0.32 -44.57 -1.65
#